data_AF-A0A396KDZ3-F1
#
_entry.id   AF-A0A396KDZ3-F1
#
_cell.length_a   1.000
_cell.length_b   1.000
_cell.length_c   1.000
_cell.angle_alpha   90.00
_cell.angle_beta   90.00
_cell.angle_gamma   90.00
#
_symmetry.space_group_name_H-M   'P 1'
#
loop_
_entity.id
_entity.type
_entity.pdbx_description
1 polymer ?
#
loop_
_entity_poly.entity_id
_entity_poly.type
_entity_poly.pdbx_seq_one_letter_code
_entity_poly.pdbx_strand_id
1 'polypeptide(L)' 'MNDPKKVSVPVCCICQKVINGDAEWIRTKRGTVLYMHRECVRKERNGISTGTDAAVRNEK' A
#
# COMPACT_ATOMS: atom_id res chain seq x y z
N MET A 1 5.05 -2.04 30.58
CA MET A 1 4.12 -1.30 29.69
C MET A 1 3.95 -2.18 28.46
N ASN A 2 2.82 -2.86 28.31
CA ASN A 2 2.53 -3.57 27.05
C ASN A 2 2.30 -2.48 26.01
N ASP A 3 3.34 -2.13 25.24
CA ASP A 3 3.12 -1.40 24.00
C ASP A 3 2.15 -2.27 23.20
N PRO A 4 0.88 -1.88 23.02
CA PRO A 4 0.00 -2.59 22.11
C PRO A 4 0.65 -2.31 20.77
N LYS A 5 1.47 -3.26 20.28
CA LYS A 5 2.28 -3.18 19.05
C LYS A 5 1.53 -2.27 18.12
N LYS A 6 2.00 -1.03 17.91
CA LYS A 6 1.29 -0.05 17.09
C LYS A 6 1.00 -0.75 15.78
N VAL A 7 -0.23 -1.24 15.62
CA VAL A 7 -0.61 -2.00 14.44
C VAL A 7 -0.78 -0.91 13.41
N SER A 8 0.34 -0.53 12.80
CA SER A 8 0.36 0.48 11.77
C SER A 8 -0.62 -0.02 10.71
N VAL A 9 -1.70 0.72 10.52
CA VAL A 9 -2.70 0.36 9.51
C VAL A 9 -1.96 0.30 8.18
N PRO A 10 -1.97 -0.86 7.48
CA PRO A 10 -1.14 -1.03 6.30
C PRO A 10 -1.57 -0.04 5.21
N VAL A 11 -0.59 0.50 4.50
CA VAL A 11 -0.81 1.41 3.36
C VAL A 11 -0.59 0.64 2.07
N CYS A 12 -1.48 0.85 1.09
CA CYS A 12 -1.35 0.21 -0.21
C CYS A 12 -0.15 0.78 -0.98
N CYS A 13 0.76 -0.08 -1.43
CA CYS A 13 1.95 0.32 -2.19
C CYS A 13 1.66 0.78 -3.62
N ILE A 14 0.41 0.68 -4.09
CA ILE A 14 -0.02 1.13 -5.43
C ILE A 14 -0.63 2.53 -5.35
N CYS A 15 -1.68 2.71 -4.54
CA CYS A 15 -2.41 3.98 -4.48
C CYS A 15 -2.03 4.88 -3.31
N GLN A 16 -1.11 4.44 -2.43
CA GLN A 16 -0.66 5.17 -1.24
C GLN A 16 -1.76 5.54 -0.23
N LYS A 17 -2.95 4.92 -0.33
CA LYS A 17 -4.05 5.08 0.64
C LYS A 17 -4.01 3.99 1.69
N VAL A 18 -4.55 4.30 2.87
CA VAL A 18 -4.72 3.36 3.98
C VAL A 18 -5.62 2.20 3.57
N ILE A 19 -5.29 0.98 3.99
CA ILE A 19 -6.10 -0.20 3.78
C ILE A 19 -7.01 -0.42 4.99
N ASN A 20 -8.31 -0.20 4.78
CA ASN A 20 -9.35 -0.45 5.77
C ASN A 20 -10.01 -1.79 5.44
N GLY A 21 -9.53 -2.89 6.03
CA GLY A 21 -10.04 -4.25 5.81
C GLY A 21 -9.01 -5.19 5.20
N ASP A 22 -9.48 -6.15 4.41
CA ASP A 22 -8.63 -7.18 3.81
C ASP A 22 -7.64 -6.60 2.79
N ALA A 23 -6.40 -7.10 2.85
CA ALA A 23 -5.30 -6.70 1.98
C ALA A 23 -4.72 -7.91 1.24
N GLU A 24 -4.36 -7.73 -0.03
CA GLU A 24 -3.42 -8.62 -0.70
C GLU A 24 -2.00 -8.22 -0.30
N TRP A 25 -1.09 -9.18 -0.20
CA TRP A 25 0.30 -8.89 0.12
C TRP A 25 1.26 -9.82 -0.58
N ILE A 26 2.48 -9.32 -0.80
CA ILE A 26 3.60 -10.12 -1.27
C ILE A 26 4.80 -9.89 -0.36
N ARG A 27 5.65 -10.91 -0.23
CA ARG A 27 6.94 -10.77 0.44
C ARG A 27 8.04 -10.79 -0.60
N THR A 28 8.83 -9.72 -0.65
CA THR A 28 9.99 -9.62 -1.53
C THR A 28 11.10 -10.59 -1.10
N LYS A 29 12.02 -10.93 -2.01
CA LYS A 29 13.21 -11.75 -1.69
C LYS A 29 14.06 -11.17 -0.56
N ARG A 30 14.04 -9.84 -0.39
CA ARG A 30 14.75 -9.11 0.68
C ARG A 30 13.98 -9.08 2.02
N GLY A 31 12.82 -9.71 2.08
CA GLY A 31 12.02 -9.85 3.30
C GLY A 31 10.98 -8.76 3.52
N THR A 32 11.00 -7.66 2.75
CA THR A 32 9.99 -6.60 2.81
C THR A 32 8.62 -7.11 2.40
N VAL A 33 7.58 -6.81 3.20
CA VAL A 33 6.18 -7.11 2.90
C VAL A 33 5.54 -5.87 2.27
N LEU A 34 4.91 -6.05 1.11
CA LEU A 34 4.13 -5.00 0.44
C LEU A 34 2.65 -5.35 0.54
N TYR A 35 1.84 -4.37 0.92
CA TYR A 35 0.39 -4.51 1.04
C TYR A 35 -0.32 -3.78 -0.09
N MET A 36 -1.43 -4.33 -0.57
CA MET A 36 -2.20 -3.80 -1.69
C MET A 36 -3.70 -3.97 -1.45
N HIS A 37 -4.51 -2.99 -1.86
CA HIS A 37 -5.95 -3.22 -1.96
C HIS A 37 -6.24 -4.25 -3.07
N ARG A 38 -7.23 -5.11 -2.86
CA ARG A 38 -7.70 -6.08 -3.86
C ARG A 38 -8.06 -5.42 -5.19
N GLU A 39 -8.71 -4.26 -5.13
CA GLU A 39 -9.07 -3.47 -6.32
C GLU A 39 -7.86 -2.90 -7.06
N CYS A 40 -6.79 -2.53 -6.35
CA CYS A 40 -5.55 -2.03 -6.98
C CYS A 40 -4.83 -3.15 -7.74
N VAL A 41 -4.78 -4.37 -7.18
CA VAL A 41 -4.21 -5.54 -7.87
C VAL A 41 -4.99 -5.88 -9.13
N ARG A 42 -6.32 -5.72 -9.13
CA ARG A 42 -7.17 -6.00 -10.30
C ARG A 42 -7.08 -4.90 -11.38
N LYS A 43 -6.99 -3.62 -11.00
CA LYS A 43 -6.91 -2.49 -11.95
C LYS A 43 -5.66 -2.53 -12.82
N GLU A 44 -4.51 -2.92 -12.26
CA GLU A 44 -3.26 -3.06 -13.02
C GLU A 44 -3.34 -4.11 -14.15
N ARG A 45 -4.22 -5.12 -14.03
CA ARG A 45 -4.42 -6.12 -15.10
C ARG A 45 -5.13 -5.59 -16.34
N ASN A 46 -5.81 -4.45 -16.24
CA ASN A 46 -6.57 -3.83 -17.34
C ASN A 46 -5.94 -2.53 -17.87
N GLY A 47 -4.69 -2.21 -17.51
CA GLY A 47 -3.95 -1.12 -18.16
C GLY A 47 -4.54 0.28 -17.99
N ILE A 48 -5.15 0.60 -16.85
CA ILE A 48 -5.55 1.98 -16.52
C ILE A 48 -4.95 2.37 -15.18
N SER A 49 -3.68 2.79 -15.22
CA SER A 49 -3.09 3.63 -14.19
C SER A 49 -3.75 5.02 -14.26
N THR A 50 -4.79 5.24 -13.46
CA THR A 50 -5.19 6.61 -13.13
C THR A 50 -4.16 7.15 -12.15
N GLY A 51 -3.01 7.58 -12.69
CA GLY A 51 -2.01 8.35 -11.99
C GLY A 51 -2.63 9.67 -11.55
N THR A 52 -3.20 9.71 -10.36
CA THR A 52 -3.16 10.93 -9.57
C THR A 52 -1.84 10.90 -8.82
N ASP A 53 -0.82 11.40 -9.49
CA ASP A 53 0.49 11.75 -8.95
C ASP A 53 0.32 12.79 -7.83
N ALA A 54 -0.03 12.34 -6.63
CA ALA A 54 0.22 13.12 -5.41
C ALA A 54 1.66 12.86 -4.96
N ALA A 55 2.63 13.18 -5.83
CA ALA A 55 4.01 13.36 -5.44
C ALA A 55 4.09 14.65 -4.62
N VAL A 56 3.73 14.61 -3.33
CA VAL A 56 4.15 15.63 -2.37
C VAL A 56 5.63 15.37 -2.11
N ARG A 57 6.47 15.84 -3.04
CA ARG A 57 7.89 16.10 -2.75
C ARG A 57 7.90 17.32 -1.85
N ASN A 58 8.06 17.09 -0.55
CA ASN A 58 8.47 18.15 0.37
C ASN A 58 9.92 18.47 0.01
N GLU A 59 10.12 19.55 -0.76
CA GLU A 59 11.42 20.20 -0.82
C GLU A 59 11.66 20.98 0.47
N LYS A 60 12.92 20.97 0.88
CA LYS A 60 13.47 21.35 2.18
C LYS A 60 13.29 22.81 2.54
#